data_AF-A0A5J5G807-F1
#
_entry.id   AF-A0A5J5G807-F1
#
_cell.length_a   1.000
_cell.length_b   1.000
_cell.length_c   1.000
_cell.angle_alpha   90.00
_cell.angle_beta   90.00
_cell.angle_gamma   90.00
#
_symmetry.space_group_name_H-M   'P 1'
#
loop_
_entity.id
_entity.type
_entity.pdbx_description
1 polymer ?
#
loop_
_entity_poly.entity_id
_entity_poly.type
_entity_poly.pdbx_seq_one_letter_code
_entity_poly.pdbx_strand_id
1 'polypeptide(L)' 'MQQGEKLSHHRQFQYHLQHAIPVEVTCNGVHVDIGVLTAVDAHFAELQGTLYSRTRFTFISRPGY' A
#
# COMPACT_ATOMS: atom_id res chain seq x y z
N MET A 1 5.11 19.48 -3.08
CA MET A 1 5.30 18.02 -3.25
C MET A 1 3.97 17.37 -2.90
N GLN A 2 3.28 16.78 -3.88
CA GLN A 2 1.97 16.18 -3.65
C GLN A 2 2.18 14.90 -2.83
N GLN A 3 1.94 14.98 -1.53
CA GLN A 3 2.02 13.83 -0.63
C GLN A 3 0.83 12.93 -0.97
N GLY A 4 1.08 11.72 -1.47
CA GLY A 4 0.02 10.75 -1.74
C GLY A 4 -0.76 10.43 -0.46
N GLU A 5 -2.00 9.97 -0.59
CA GLU A 5 -2.85 9.66 0.56
C GLU A 5 -2.35 8.40 1.28
N LYS A 6 -2.17 8.45 2.60
CA LYS A 6 -1.81 7.27 3.40
C LYS A 6 -3.01 6.34 3.56
N LEU A 7 -2.82 5.06 3.20
CA LEU A 7 -3.82 4.01 3.44
C LEU A 7 -3.73 3.59 4.91
N SER A 8 -4.84 3.75 5.64
CA SER A 8 -4.95 3.38 7.06
C SER A 8 -6.12 2.44 7.32
N HIS A 9 -7.26 2.67 6.66
CA HIS A 9 -8.47 1.86 6.82
C HIS A 9 -8.51 0.71 5.82
N HIS A 10 -9.01 -0.45 6.24
CA HIS A 10 -9.11 -1.65 5.40
C HIS A 10 -9.87 -1.37 4.08
N ARG A 11 -10.91 -0.53 4.10
CA ARG A 11 -11.64 -0.09 2.89
C ARG A 11 -10.76 0.55 1.82
N GLN A 12 -9.73 1.32 2.23
CA GLN A 12 -8.81 1.97 1.30
C GLN A 12 -7.94 0.92 0.61
N PHE A 13 -7.46 -0.08 1.36
CA PHE A 13 -6.72 -1.19 0.78
C PHE A 13 -7.59 -2.02 -0.18
N GLN A 14 -8.83 -2.30 0.19
CA GLN A 14 -9.78 -3.00 -0.70
C GLN A 14 -10.02 -2.22 -2.00
N TYR A 15 -10.19 -0.91 -1.92
CA TYR A 15 -10.32 -0.05 -3.10
C TYR A 15 -9.08 -0.14 -4.00
N HIS A 16 -7.87 -0.09 -3.43
CA HIS A 16 -6.63 -0.18 -4.21
C HIS A 16 -6.43 -1.58 -4.82
N LEU A 17 -6.82 -2.64 -4.10
CA LEU A 17 -6.83 -4.01 -4.61
C LEU A 17 -7.82 -4.16 -5.79
N GLN A 18 -9.03 -3.61 -5.67
CA GLN A 18 -10.08 -3.71 -6.70
C GLN A 18 -9.76 -2.92 -7.96
N HIS A 19 -9.15 -1.74 -7.82
CA HIS A 19 -8.88 -0.83 -8.94
C HIS A 19 -7.43 -0.91 -9.43
N ALA A 20 -6.63 -1.83 -8.90
CA ALA A 20 -5.21 -1.98 -9.20
C ALA A 20 -4.44 -0.65 -9.12
N ILE A 21 -4.75 0.17 -8.11
CA ILE A 21 -4.09 1.47 -7.93
C ILE A 21 -2.75 1.21 -7.25
N PRO A 22 -1.64 1.74 -7.79
CA PRO A 22 -0.32 1.56 -7.19
C PRO A 22 -0.24 2.12 -5.77
N VAL A 23 0.46 1.37 -4.93
CA VAL A 23 0.74 1.69 -3.53
C VAL A 23 2.24 1.63 -3.32
N GLU A 24 2.79 2.72 -2.80
CA GLU A 24 4.16 2.77 -2.32
C GLU A 24 4.23 2.27 -0.87
N VAL A 25 5.20 1.41 -0.58
CA VAL A 25 5.51 0.90 0.74
C VAL A 25 6.75 1.60 1.26
N THR A 26 6.65 2.14 2.47
CA THR A 26 7.77 2.80 3.17
C THR A 26 7.96 2.23 4.56
N CYS A 27 9.20 2.25 5.06
CA CYS A 27 9.57 1.86 6.42
C CYS A 27 10.38 3.00 7.05
N ASN A 28 9.88 3.56 8.16
CA ASN A 28 10.50 4.73 8.82
C ASN A 28 10.79 5.91 7.87
N GLY A 29 9.89 6.15 6.91
CA GLY A 29 10.02 7.22 5.91
C GLY A 29 10.96 6.90 4.74
N VAL A 30 11.58 5.71 4.72
CA VAL A 30 12.42 5.26 3.61
C VAL A 30 11.58 4.43 2.65
N HIS A 31 11.70 4.70 1.34
CA HIS A 31 11.09 3.90 0.28
C HIS A 31 11.58 2.46 0.32
N VAL A 32 10.65 1.50 0.24
CA VAL A 32 10.95 0.06 0.24
C VAL A 32 10.53 -0.56 -1.09
N ASP A 33 9.31 -0.31 -1.53
CA ASP A 33 8.75 -0.90 -2.74
C ASP A 33 7.58 -0.06 -3.29
N ILE A 34 7.16 -0.31 -4.52
CA ILE A 34 5.94 0.24 -5.12
C ILE A 34 5.32 -0.78 -6.08
N GLY A 35 4.02 -0.98 -5.96
CA GLY A 35 3.30 -1.91 -6.82
C GLY A 35 1.81 -1.95 -6.53
N VAL A 36 1.12 -2.89 -7.16
CA VAL A 36 -0.31 -3.11 -6.93
C VAL A 36 -0.53 -4.16 -5.86
N LEU A 37 -1.56 -3.94 -5.04
CA LEU A 37 -1.98 -4.95 -4.07
C LEU A 37 -2.50 -6.20 -4.79
N THR A 38 -2.09 -7.37 -4.32
CA THR A 38 -2.57 -8.68 -4.81
C THR A 38 -3.43 -9.38 -3.77
N ALA A 39 -3.24 -9.09 -2.49
CA ALA A 39 -4.09 -9.54 -1.38
C ALA A 39 -4.00 -8.56 -0.20
N VAL A 40 -5.03 -8.53 0.65
CA VAL A 40 -5.01 -7.77 1.91
C VAL A 40 -5.94 -8.37 2.96
N ASP A 41 -5.48 -8.40 4.20
CA ASP A 41 -6.30 -8.72 5.38
C ASP A 41 -6.15 -7.65 6.46
N ALA A 42 -6.58 -7.94 7.70
CA ALA A 42 -6.51 -7.01 8.82
C ALA A 42 -5.06 -6.61 9.21
N HIS A 43 -4.07 -7.47 8.97
CA HIS A 43 -2.71 -7.37 9.47
C HIS A 43 -1.66 -7.23 8.38
N PHE A 44 -1.92 -7.75 7.18
CA PHE A 44 -0.97 -7.81 6.08
C PHE A 44 -1.56 -7.29 4.77
N ALA A 45 -0.69 -6.76 3.94
CA ALA A 45 -0.95 -6.37 2.56
C ALA A 45 0.13 -7.02 1.70
N GLU A 46 -0.29 -7.73 0.65
CA GLU A 46 0.61 -8.34 -0.32
C GLU A 46 0.73 -7.44 -1.54
N LEU A 47 1.96 -7.14 -1.96
CA LEU A 47 2.26 -6.52 -3.24
C LEU A 47 3.09 -7.51 -4.06
N GLN A 48 2.55 -7.95 -5.20
CA GLN A 48 3.26 -8.77 -6.19
C GLN A 48 4.00 -9.99 -5.58
N GLY A 49 3.41 -10.69 -4.60
CA GLY A 49 4.00 -11.84 -3.93
C GLY A 49 4.85 -11.52 -2.69
N THR A 50 5.06 -10.24 -2.37
CA THR A 50 5.75 -9.81 -1.14
C THR A 50 4.75 -9.36 -0.09
N LEU A 51 4.83 -9.94 1.11
CA LEU A 51 3.91 -9.66 2.21
C LEU A 51 4.46 -8.58 3.16
N TYR A 52 3.67 -7.53 3.39
CA TYR A 52 4.02 -6.41 4.26
C TYR A 52 3.06 -6.29 5.43
N SER A 53 3.62 -6.11 6.63
CA SER A 53 2.83 -5.84 7.84
C SER A 53 2.24 -4.43 7.82
N ARG A 54 0.91 -4.33 7.98
CA ARG A 54 0.14 -3.08 8.03
C ARG A 54 0.43 -2.22 9.27
N THR A 55 1.07 -2.79 10.29
CA THR A 55 1.47 -2.08 11.52
C THR A 55 2.91 -1.57 11.45
N ARG A 56 3.78 -2.24 10.70
CA ARG A 56 5.20 -1.87 10.56
C ARG A 56 5.46 -0.92 9.38
N PHE A 57 4.76 -1.12 8.26
CA PHE A 57 4.97 -0.36 7.04
C PHE A 57 3.90 0.72 6.85
N THR A 58 4.27 1.78 6.16
CA THR A 58 3.35 2.83 5.72
C THR A 58 3.07 2.67 4.23
N PHE A 59 1.79 2.68 3.89
CA PHE A 59 1.28 2.48 2.54
C PHE A 59 0.75 3.81 2.01
N ILE A 60 1.22 4.25 0.85
CA ILE A 60 0.92 5.56 0.26
C ILE A 60 0.32 5.34 -1.12
N SER A 61 -0.86 5.90 -1.36
CA SER A 61 -1.54 5.86 -2.66
C SER A 61 -0.73 6.63 -3.70
N ARG A 62 -0.51 6.00 -4.87
CA ARG A 62 0.20 6.59 -6.02
C ARG A 62 -0.64 6.45 -7.30
N PRO A 63 -1.79 7.14 -7.39
CA PRO A 63 -2.58 7.15 -8.62
C PRO A 63 -1.80 7.88 -9.73
N GLY A 64 -1.55 7.20 -10.84
CA GLY A 64 -0.81 7.75 -11.98
C GLY A 64 0.69 7.42 -12.01
N TYR A 65 1.17 6.55 -11.12
CA TYR A 65 2.42 5.80 -11.35
C TYR A 65 2.15 4.62 -12.29
#